data_AF-A0A0Q9HY12-F1
#
_entry.id   AF-A0A0Q9HY12-F1
#
_cell.length_a   1.000
_cell.length_b   1.000
_cell.length_c   1.000
_cell.angle_alpha   90.00
_cell.angle_beta   90.00
_cell.angle_gamma   90.00
#
_symmetry.space_group_name_H-M   'P 1'
#
loop_
_entity.id
_entity.type
_entity.pdbx_description
1 polymer ?
#
loop_
_entity_poly.entity_id
_entity_poly.type
_entity_poly.pdbx_seq_one_letter_code
_entity_poly.pdbx_strand_id
1 'polypeptide(L)'
;MEIITGGAGGAGGAGGLSRTIFGSLGGGGGAGGIGVGISNGTLTVESAIAGGAGGRGGAGGDSIGGQGGNGAIGGVGGTGLVSADSDLTTWANVTGGAGGAGGAGDIAHSPSFFGGAGGQGATGGTGIILSGGSLVLKEVVWGIRGGAGGAGGAGAAAISAGGGGGQGGNGGIGVQLTDATLTIGVTSFVSGGDGGIGGDGGLGINPGTAGTDGLNGIGIVAHSSTITVAGMVAGGTGGHAEAIVFSGTGNRLELHGSYLIAGRVVGAGTTTLALGGATDGSFDVSEVNVTGAQFTGITALTRRVAAPGP
;
A
#
# COMPACT_ATOMS: atom_id res chain seq x y z
N MET A 1 23.89 9.76 3.64
CA MET A 1 22.57 10.04 3.04
C MET A 1 21.60 10.18 4.19
N GLU A 2 21.04 11.37 4.36
CA GLU A 2 20.07 11.65 5.42
C GLU A 2 18.68 11.14 4.96
N ILE A 3 17.88 10.64 5.89
CA ILE A 3 16.51 10.19 5.62
C ILE A 3 15.58 11.00 6.51
N ILE A 4 14.59 11.66 5.92
CA ILE A 4 13.51 12.30 6.68
C ILE A 4 12.44 11.24 6.93
N THR A 5 12.09 11.01 8.19
CA THR A 5 11.12 9.97 8.57
C THR A 5 9.98 10.55 9.39
N GLY A 6 8.76 10.13 9.08
CA GLY A 6 7.59 10.39 9.93
C GLY A 6 7.72 9.64 11.26
N GLY A 7 7.10 10.18 12.32
CA GLY A 7 7.10 9.52 13.63
C GLY A 7 6.43 8.16 13.60
N ALA A 8 6.99 7.16 14.27
CA ALA A 8 6.38 5.83 14.37
C ALA A 8 5.15 5.83 15.31
N GLY A 9 4.18 4.97 15.00
CA GLY A 9 3.04 4.74 15.87
C GLY A 9 3.40 3.97 17.14
N GLY A 10 2.74 4.30 18.25
CA GLY A 10 2.92 3.59 19.53
C GLY A 10 2.35 2.17 19.51
N ALA A 11 2.95 1.25 20.27
CA ALA A 11 2.39 -0.10 20.44
C ALA A 11 1.14 -0.08 21.33
N GLY A 12 0.20 -0.96 21.04
CA GLY A 12 -0.96 -1.20 21.88
C GLY A 12 -0.61 -1.96 23.16
N GLY A 13 -1.32 -1.68 24.25
CA GLY A 13 -1.16 -2.38 25.53
C GLY A 13 -1.67 -3.82 25.45
N ALA A 14 -1.06 -4.74 26.21
CA ALA A 14 -1.58 -6.11 26.31
C ALA A 14 -2.89 -6.16 27.13
N GLY A 15 -3.75 -7.11 26.81
CA GLY A 15 -4.88 -7.45 27.66
C GLY A 15 -4.41 -7.97 29.03
N GLY A 16 -5.06 -7.52 30.10
CA GLY A 16 -4.92 -8.12 31.42
C GLY A 16 -5.58 -9.51 31.54
N LEU A 17 -5.07 -10.28 32.49
CA LEU A 17 -5.59 -11.59 32.86
C LEU A 17 -7.00 -11.50 33.46
N SER A 18 -7.88 -12.41 33.04
CA SER A 18 -9.21 -12.57 33.62
C SER A 18 -9.36 -13.92 34.31
N ARG A 19 -9.85 -13.90 35.55
CA ARG A 19 -10.15 -15.13 36.32
C ARG A 19 -11.57 -15.64 36.10
N THR A 20 -12.34 -14.97 35.25
CA THR A 20 -13.76 -15.27 35.05
C THR A 20 -13.96 -15.88 33.66
N ILE A 21 -14.71 -15.24 32.77
CA ILE A 21 -15.28 -15.89 31.58
C ILE A 21 -14.55 -15.48 30.28
N PHE A 22 -13.93 -14.30 30.23
CA PHE A 22 -13.25 -13.80 29.03
C PHE A 22 -11.94 -13.10 29.38
N GLY A 23 -10.88 -13.47 28.70
CA GLY A 23 -9.64 -12.71 28.65
C GLY A 23 -9.88 -11.33 28.05
N SER A 24 -9.15 -10.31 28.51
CA SER A 24 -9.36 -8.96 27.99
C SER A 24 -8.72 -8.78 26.62
N LEU A 25 -9.16 -7.75 25.88
CA LEU A 25 -8.62 -7.43 24.57
C LEU A 25 -7.30 -6.69 24.68
N GLY A 26 -6.41 -6.90 23.70
CA GLY A 26 -5.29 -5.98 23.50
C GLY A 26 -5.75 -4.59 23.08
N GLY A 27 -4.92 -3.58 23.34
CA GLY A 27 -5.05 -2.24 22.79
C GLY A 27 -4.55 -2.17 21.34
N GLY A 28 -5.13 -1.30 20.51
CA GLY A 28 -4.69 -1.12 19.13
C GLY A 28 -3.33 -0.43 19.00
N GLY A 29 -2.65 -0.66 17.87
CA GLY A 29 -1.45 0.09 17.51
C GLY A 29 -1.75 1.51 17.01
N GLY A 30 -0.88 2.48 17.32
CA GLY A 30 -0.97 3.84 16.82
C GLY A 30 -0.58 3.95 15.34
N ALA A 31 -1.12 4.93 14.62
CA ALA A 31 -0.75 5.17 13.22
C ALA A 31 0.66 5.75 13.08
N GLY A 32 1.31 5.48 11.95
CA GLY A 32 2.54 6.15 11.54
C GLY A 32 2.31 7.57 11.03
N GLY A 33 3.25 8.46 11.27
CA GLY A 33 3.20 9.87 10.88
C GLY A 33 3.62 10.11 9.43
N ILE A 34 3.33 11.32 8.96
CA ILE A 34 3.76 11.81 7.63
C ILE A 34 5.24 12.18 7.67
N GLY A 35 6.00 11.83 6.63
CA GLY A 35 7.41 12.21 6.50
C GLY A 35 7.57 13.71 6.20
N VAL A 36 7.04 14.16 5.06
CA VAL A 36 7.09 15.57 4.63
C VAL A 36 5.73 16.04 4.12
N GLY A 37 5.36 17.28 4.46
CA GLY A 37 4.17 17.97 3.93
C GLY A 37 4.55 19.31 3.30
N ILE A 38 4.06 19.58 2.09
CA ILE A 38 4.20 20.88 1.41
C ILE A 38 2.87 21.30 0.78
N SER A 39 2.65 22.61 0.67
CA SER A 39 1.55 23.14 -0.13
C SER A 39 1.96 24.46 -0.79
N ASN A 40 1.37 24.77 -1.95
CA ASN A 40 1.53 26.03 -2.67
C ASN A 40 3.00 26.43 -2.91
N GLY A 41 3.83 25.51 -3.40
CA GLY A 41 5.26 25.79 -3.56
C GLY A 41 5.99 24.87 -4.53
N THR A 42 7.31 24.93 -4.47
CA THR A 42 8.21 24.02 -5.20
C THR A 42 9.07 23.24 -4.21
N LEU A 43 9.29 21.96 -4.47
CA LEU A 43 10.17 21.12 -3.64
C LEU A 43 11.03 20.22 -4.51
N THR A 44 12.33 20.26 -4.27
CA THR A 44 13.28 19.28 -4.80
C THR A 44 13.66 18.30 -3.70
N VAL A 45 13.34 17.02 -3.90
CA VAL A 45 13.67 15.94 -2.98
C VAL A 45 14.98 15.29 -3.43
N GLU A 46 16.06 15.61 -2.72
CA GLU A 46 17.40 15.06 -2.97
C GLU A 46 17.80 14.00 -1.94
N SER A 47 17.03 13.87 -0.86
CA SER A 47 17.24 12.89 0.21
C SER A 47 16.01 11.99 0.35
N ALA A 48 16.22 10.79 0.89
CA ALA A 48 15.11 9.84 1.02
C ALA A 48 14.08 10.33 2.05
N ILE A 49 12.81 10.07 1.77
CA ILE A 49 11.69 10.38 2.65
C ILE A 49 10.92 9.10 2.93
N ALA A 50 10.58 8.84 4.19
CA ALA A 50 9.74 7.72 4.58
C ALA A 50 8.60 8.15 5.50
N GLY A 51 7.43 7.55 5.31
CA GLY A 51 6.35 7.61 6.28
C GLY A 51 6.72 6.81 7.54
N GLY A 52 6.17 7.21 8.68
CA GLY A 52 6.35 6.48 9.93
C GLY A 52 5.72 5.09 9.87
N ALA A 53 6.34 4.09 10.49
CA ALA A 53 5.71 2.77 10.61
C ALA A 53 4.50 2.82 11.56
N GLY A 54 3.48 2.02 11.28
CA GLY A 54 2.38 1.77 12.20
C GLY A 54 2.83 0.96 13.42
N GLY A 55 2.19 1.23 14.57
CA GLY A 55 2.44 0.54 15.83
C GLY A 55 1.86 -0.88 15.84
N ARG A 56 2.41 -1.77 16.66
CA ARG A 56 1.88 -3.14 16.80
C ARG A 56 0.60 -3.16 17.63
N GLY A 57 -0.35 -4.01 17.27
CA GLY A 57 -1.48 -4.35 18.13
C GLY A 57 -1.02 -5.07 19.39
N GLY A 58 -1.67 -4.80 20.51
CA GLY A 58 -1.46 -5.49 21.78
C GLY A 58 -1.98 -6.93 21.74
N ALA A 59 -1.32 -7.83 22.46
CA ALA A 59 -1.81 -9.19 22.65
C ALA A 59 -3.13 -9.18 23.45
N GLY A 60 -3.96 -10.19 23.22
CA GLY A 60 -5.07 -10.50 24.12
C GLY A 60 -4.57 -10.86 25.52
N GLY A 61 -5.48 -10.90 26.49
CA GLY A 61 -5.19 -11.35 27.85
C GLY A 61 -5.64 -12.77 28.12
N ASP A 62 -4.93 -13.46 29.00
CA ASP A 62 -5.25 -14.80 29.47
C ASP A 62 -6.64 -14.95 30.11
N SER A 63 -7.19 -16.16 30.00
CA SER A 63 -8.39 -16.58 30.74
C SER A 63 -8.22 -17.94 31.41
N ILE A 64 -8.38 -17.96 32.73
CA ILE A 64 -8.31 -19.20 33.52
C ILE A 64 -9.64 -19.97 33.46
N GLY A 65 -10.76 -19.26 33.41
CA GLY A 65 -12.10 -19.84 33.51
C GLY A 65 -12.92 -19.82 32.23
N GLY A 66 -12.38 -19.28 31.13
CA GLY A 66 -13.16 -19.07 29.92
C GLY A 66 -12.31 -18.83 28.66
N GLN A 67 -12.87 -18.08 27.71
CA GLN A 67 -12.24 -17.82 26.41
C GLN A 67 -11.03 -16.90 26.55
N GLY A 68 -9.96 -17.19 25.80
CA GLY A 68 -8.77 -16.35 25.76
C GLY A 68 -9.04 -15.01 25.07
N GLY A 69 -8.29 -13.98 25.45
CA GLY A 69 -8.46 -12.63 24.90
C GLY A 69 -7.99 -12.55 23.45
N ASN A 70 -8.67 -11.73 22.64
CA ASN A 70 -8.25 -11.51 21.26
C ASN A 70 -7.11 -10.48 21.18
N GLY A 71 -6.20 -10.71 20.23
CA GLY A 71 -5.21 -9.73 19.84
C GLY A 71 -5.84 -8.52 19.13
N ALA A 72 -5.19 -7.38 19.24
CA ALA A 72 -5.66 -6.13 18.66
C ALA A 72 -5.12 -5.88 17.25
N ILE A 73 -5.76 -4.96 16.54
CA ILE A 73 -5.34 -4.56 15.20
C ILE A 73 -4.05 -3.70 15.29
N GLY A 74 -3.15 -3.85 14.32
CA GLY A 74 -2.00 -2.98 14.15
C GLY A 74 -2.37 -1.54 13.74
N GLY A 75 -1.41 -0.63 13.78
CA GLY A 75 -1.57 0.75 13.30
C GLY A 75 -1.29 0.90 11.81
N VAL A 76 -1.98 1.79 11.12
CA VAL A 76 -1.74 2.05 9.68
C VAL A 76 -0.36 2.71 9.49
N GLY A 77 0.33 2.37 8.39
CA GLY A 77 1.58 3.01 8.01
C GLY A 77 1.38 4.45 7.53
N GLY A 78 2.33 5.33 7.84
CA GLY A 78 2.27 6.76 7.50
C GLY A 78 2.61 7.05 6.04
N THR A 79 2.22 8.22 5.54
CA THR A 79 2.56 8.66 4.19
C THR A 79 3.98 9.19 4.11
N GLY A 80 4.72 8.90 3.03
CA GLY A 80 6.04 9.46 2.79
C GLY A 80 5.99 10.97 2.60
N LEU A 81 5.37 11.41 1.51
CA LEU A 81 5.24 12.83 1.17
C LEU A 81 3.80 13.19 0.79
N VAL A 82 3.32 14.30 1.35
CA VAL A 82 2.01 14.88 1.01
C VAL A 82 2.24 16.27 0.40
N SER A 83 1.60 16.51 -0.74
CA SER A 83 1.73 17.76 -1.48
C SER A 83 0.39 18.23 -2.01
N ALA A 84 0.13 19.53 -1.88
CA ALA A 84 -1.03 20.19 -2.47
C ALA A 84 -0.60 21.40 -3.32
N ASP A 85 -1.09 21.50 -4.55
CA ASP A 85 -0.90 22.65 -5.45
C ASP A 85 0.58 23.07 -5.56
N SER A 86 1.47 22.08 -5.72
CA SER A 86 2.92 22.29 -5.72
C SER A 86 3.59 21.58 -6.88
N ASP A 87 4.77 22.06 -7.27
CA ASP A 87 5.64 21.42 -8.25
C ASP A 87 6.79 20.68 -7.54
N LEU A 88 6.81 19.37 -7.71
CA LEU A 88 7.76 18.46 -7.08
C LEU A 88 8.72 17.91 -8.11
N THR A 89 10.01 17.93 -7.79
CA THR A 89 11.02 17.11 -8.48
C THR A 89 11.67 16.20 -7.46
N THR A 90 11.74 14.91 -7.75
CA THR A 90 12.44 13.97 -6.88
C THR A 90 13.56 13.26 -7.62
N TRP A 91 14.70 13.21 -6.92
CA TRP A 91 15.93 12.49 -7.26
C TRP A 91 16.18 11.33 -6.29
N ALA A 92 15.35 11.22 -5.25
CA ALA A 92 15.51 10.27 -4.17
C ALA A 92 14.23 9.49 -3.90
N ASN A 93 14.34 8.54 -2.97
CA ASN A 93 13.29 7.58 -2.71
C ASN A 93 12.23 8.22 -1.80
N VAL A 94 10.97 7.96 -2.12
CA VAL A 94 9.87 8.25 -1.20
C VAL A 94 9.09 6.98 -0.94
N THR A 95 8.98 6.59 0.32
CA THR A 95 8.31 5.35 0.70
C THR A 95 7.22 5.61 1.73
N GLY A 96 6.08 4.95 1.58
CA GLY A 96 5.10 4.85 2.66
C GLY A 96 5.67 4.03 3.83
N GLY A 97 5.21 4.32 5.04
CA GLY A 97 5.54 3.55 6.22
C GLY A 97 4.87 2.18 6.19
N ALA A 98 5.49 1.15 6.77
CA ALA A 98 4.87 -0.16 6.88
C ALA A 98 3.65 -0.13 7.83
N GLY A 99 2.65 -0.96 7.56
CA GLY A 99 1.57 -1.23 8.49
C GLY A 99 2.07 -2.00 9.71
N GLY A 100 1.43 -1.76 10.85
CA GLY A 100 1.70 -2.45 12.10
C GLY A 100 1.15 -3.88 12.08
N ALA A 101 1.88 -4.79 12.72
CA ALA A 101 1.41 -6.16 12.92
C ALA A 101 0.23 -6.22 13.90
N GLY A 102 -0.68 -7.17 13.70
CA GLY A 102 -1.71 -7.50 14.67
C GLY A 102 -1.14 -8.16 15.93
N GLY A 103 -1.84 -8.02 17.05
CA GLY A 103 -1.49 -8.68 18.30
C GLY A 103 -1.85 -10.17 18.28
N ALA A 104 -1.15 -10.99 19.06
CA ALA A 104 -1.55 -12.39 19.23
C ALA A 104 -2.83 -12.51 20.06
N GLY A 105 -3.65 -13.53 19.78
CA GLY A 105 -4.64 -13.98 20.75
C GLY A 105 -3.96 -14.66 21.94
N ASP A 106 -4.73 -14.91 23.01
CA ASP A 106 -4.21 -15.58 24.21
C ASP A 106 -4.97 -16.84 24.61
N ILE A 107 -4.39 -17.65 25.49
CA ILE A 107 -4.80 -19.03 25.75
C ILE A 107 -6.12 -19.08 26.54
N ALA A 108 -6.98 -20.04 26.20
CA ALA A 108 -8.06 -20.48 27.08
C ALA A 108 -7.63 -21.74 27.85
N HIS A 109 -7.62 -21.65 29.18
CA HIS A 109 -7.19 -22.76 30.04
C HIS A 109 -8.32 -23.77 30.33
N SER A 110 -9.56 -23.45 29.94
CA SER A 110 -10.73 -24.28 30.22
C SER A 110 -11.12 -25.13 29.00
N PRO A 111 -11.42 -26.43 29.19
CA PRO A 111 -11.68 -27.37 28.09
C PRO A 111 -12.97 -27.10 27.31
N SER A 112 -13.82 -26.18 27.77
CA SER A 112 -15.06 -25.81 27.08
C SER A 112 -14.95 -24.51 26.28
N PHE A 113 -13.76 -23.90 26.19
CA PHE A 113 -13.60 -22.57 25.61
C PHE A 113 -12.49 -22.49 24.55
N PHE A 114 -12.67 -21.51 23.67
CA PHE A 114 -11.82 -21.27 22.51
C PHE A 114 -10.57 -20.46 22.86
N GLY A 115 -9.49 -20.68 22.13
CA GLY A 115 -8.34 -19.77 22.16
C GLY A 115 -8.74 -18.39 21.64
N GLY A 116 -8.06 -17.35 22.12
CA GLY A 116 -8.21 -15.99 21.60
C GLY A 116 -7.78 -15.91 20.14
N ALA A 117 -8.51 -15.13 19.34
CA ALA A 117 -8.15 -14.89 17.95
C ALA A 117 -6.97 -13.91 17.84
N GLY A 118 -6.16 -14.06 16.79
CA GLY A 118 -5.15 -13.09 16.42
C GLY A 118 -5.77 -11.80 15.88
N GLY A 119 -5.11 -10.67 16.16
CA GLY A 119 -5.47 -9.36 15.64
C GLY A 119 -5.05 -9.19 14.18
N GLN A 120 -5.73 -8.30 13.45
CA GLN A 120 -5.40 -8.06 12.04
C GLN A 120 -4.14 -7.19 11.91
N GLY A 121 -3.33 -7.48 10.89
CA GLY A 121 -2.30 -6.57 10.41
C GLY A 121 -2.93 -5.34 9.74
N ALA A 122 -2.23 -4.22 9.76
CA ALA A 122 -2.73 -2.96 9.22
C ALA A 122 -2.18 -2.65 7.83
N THR A 123 -2.87 -1.77 7.10
CA THR A 123 -2.46 -1.34 5.77
C THR A 123 -1.14 -0.54 5.81
N GLY A 124 -0.29 -0.75 4.81
CA GLY A 124 0.90 0.08 4.58
C GLY A 124 0.54 1.48 4.07
N GLY A 125 1.40 2.45 4.34
CA GLY A 125 1.19 3.85 3.97
C GLY A 125 1.44 4.14 2.50
N THR A 126 0.97 5.29 2.04
CA THR A 126 1.21 5.75 0.65
C THR A 126 2.62 6.36 0.51
N GLY A 127 3.29 6.14 -0.61
CA GLY A 127 4.56 6.81 -0.92
C GLY A 127 4.36 8.32 -1.06
N ILE A 128 3.68 8.75 -2.11
CA ILE A 128 3.36 10.16 -2.37
C ILE A 128 1.85 10.36 -2.52
N ILE A 129 1.30 11.40 -1.89
CA ILE A 129 -0.03 11.94 -2.19
C ILE A 129 0.15 13.33 -2.80
N LEU A 130 -0.37 13.54 -3.99
CA LEU A 130 -0.34 14.82 -4.71
C LEU A 130 -1.74 15.24 -5.12
N SER A 131 -2.18 16.40 -4.64
CA SER A 131 -3.44 17.04 -5.02
C SER A 131 -3.14 18.35 -5.73
N GLY A 132 -3.42 18.47 -7.02
CA GLY A 132 -2.98 19.64 -7.81
C GLY A 132 -1.47 19.68 -8.06
N GLY A 133 -1.05 20.49 -9.04
CA GLY A 133 0.36 20.69 -9.38
C GLY A 133 1.01 19.56 -10.19
N SER A 134 2.33 19.42 -10.09
CA SER A 134 3.11 18.46 -10.88
C SER A 134 4.16 17.69 -10.07
N LEU A 135 4.41 16.45 -10.45
CA LEU A 135 5.50 15.62 -9.91
C LEU A 135 6.34 15.06 -11.06
N VAL A 136 7.65 15.30 -11.01
CA VAL A 136 8.62 14.75 -11.94
C VAL A 136 9.60 13.84 -11.20
N LEU A 137 9.65 12.58 -11.60
CA LEU A 137 10.65 11.62 -11.15
C LEU A 137 11.83 11.67 -12.14
N LYS A 138 12.96 12.21 -11.69
CA LYS A 138 14.20 12.27 -12.50
C LYS A 138 15.22 11.31 -11.93
N GLU A 139 15.61 10.34 -12.74
CA GLU A 139 16.73 9.44 -12.44
C GLU A 139 16.64 8.67 -11.11
N VAL A 140 15.43 8.42 -10.60
CA VAL A 140 15.23 7.77 -9.30
C VAL A 140 15.35 6.25 -9.40
N VAL A 141 16.57 5.73 -9.23
CA VAL A 141 16.88 4.29 -9.41
C VAL A 141 16.04 3.35 -8.51
N TRP A 142 15.69 3.76 -7.29
CA TRP A 142 14.92 2.90 -6.36
C TRP A 142 13.43 3.25 -6.27
N GLY A 143 13.05 4.39 -6.86
CA GLY A 143 11.67 4.79 -7.10
C GLY A 143 10.84 5.25 -5.89
N ILE A 144 9.55 5.37 -6.14
CA ILE A 144 8.51 5.66 -5.15
C ILE A 144 7.81 4.36 -4.79
N ARG A 145 7.59 4.08 -3.51
CA ARG A 145 6.93 2.84 -3.07
C ARG A 145 5.85 3.07 -2.03
N GLY A 146 4.78 2.30 -2.11
CA GLY A 146 3.88 2.09 -0.99
C GLY A 146 4.57 1.32 0.14
N GLY A 147 4.10 1.52 1.37
CA GLY A 147 4.54 0.73 2.51
C GLY A 147 3.99 -0.69 2.47
N ALA A 148 4.71 -1.66 3.01
CA ALA A 148 4.19 -3.02 3.14
C ALA A 148 3.03 -3.08 4.15
N GLY A 149 2.09 -3.99 3.96
CA GLY A 149 1.07 -4.33 4.94
C GLY A 149 1.68 -5.04 6.16
N GLY A 150 1.04 -4.87 7.32
CA GLY A 150 1.43 -5.54 8.55
C GLY A 150 1.00 -7.01 8.55
N ALA A 151 1.76 -7.87 9.23
CA ALA A 151 1.36 -9.27 9.41
C ALA A 151 0.14 -9.41 10.34
N GLY A 152 -0.68 -10.42 10.10
CA GLY A 152 -1.72 -10.84 11.05
C GLY A 152 -1.11 -11.46 12.31
N GLY A 153 -1.81 -11.32 13.43
CA GLY A 153 -1.45 -11.96 14.70
C GLY A 153 -1.80 -13.43 14.72
N ALA A 154 -1.05 -14.25 15.44
CA ALA A 154 -1.38 -15.66 15.62
C ALA A 154 -2.63 -15.83 16.50
N GLY A 155 -3.47 -16.82 16.18
CA GLY A 155 -4.49 -17.32 17.08
C GLY A 155 -3.87 -18.15 18.20
N ALA A 156 -4.48 -18.13 19.38
CA ALA A 156 -3.98 -18.87 20.54
C ALA A 156 -4.48 -20.30 20.59
N ALA A 157 -3.71 -21.15 21.28
CA ALA A 157 -4.09 -22.52 21.53
C ALA A 157 -5.23 -22.61 22.57
N ALA A 158 -6.03 -23.67 22.47
CA ALA A 158 -6.90 -24.13 23.54
C ALA A 158 -7.16 -25.63 23.43
N ILE A 159 -7.67 -26.23 24.50
CA ILE A 159 -7.97 -27.68 24.51
C ILE A 159 -9.05 -28.02 23.48
N SER A 160 -10.18 -27.30 23.48
CA SER A 160 -11.31 -27.60 22.58
C SER A 160 -11.07 -27.13 21.16
N ALA A 161 -10.76 -25.85 20.98
CA ALA A 161 -10.61 -25.25 19.68
C ALA A 161 -9.70 -24.02 19.72
N GLY A 162 -8.69 -24.00 18.85
CA GLY A 162 -7.76 -22.88 18.75
C GLY A 162 -8.43 -21.63 18.20
N GLY A 163 -7.89 -20.47 18.55
CA GLY A 163 -8.32 -19.19 18.00
C GLY A 163 -7.93 -19.06 16.53
N GLY A 164 -8.73 -18.33 15.74
CA GLY A 164 -8.36 -18.01 14.36
C GLY A 164 -7.13 -17.09 14.29
N GLY A 165 -6.32 -17.24 13.26
CA GLY A 165 -5.27 -16.29 12.93
C GLY A 165 -5.85 -14.97 12.40
N GLY A 166 -5.15 -13.87 12.63
CA GLY A 166 -5.53 -12.56 12.13
C GLY A 166 -5.20 -12.41 10.64
N GLN A 167 -5.98 -11.61 9.93
CA GLN A 167 -5.69 -11.31 8.52
C GLN A 167 -4.42 -10.47 8.38
N GLY A 168 -3.68 -10.66 7.28
CA GLY A 168 -2.62 -9.75 6.88
C GLY A 168 -3.18 -8.41 6.40
N GLY A 169 -2.43 -7.33 6.61
CA GLY A 169 -2.78 -5.99 6.16
C GLY A 169 -2.47 -5.78 4.67
N ASN A 170 -3.21 -4.92 4.00
CA ASN A 170 -2.94 -4.63 2.58
C ASN A 170 -1.65 -3.82 2.39
N GLY A 171 -0.99 -3.98 1.26
CA GLY A 171 0.09 -3.09 0.82
C GLY A 171 -0.41 -1.68 0.52
N GLY A 172 0.45 -0.69 0.72
CA GLY A 172 0.18 0.72 0.48
C GLY A 172 0.29 1.12 -1.00
N ILE A 173 -0.17 2.31 -1.33
CA ILE A 173 -0.13 2.86 -2.69
C ILE A 173 1.24 3.51 -2.95
N GLY A 174 1.80 3.36 -4.15
CA GLY A 174 3.01 4.09 -4.55
C GLY A 174 2.77 5.59 -4.64
N VAL A 175 1.95 6.00 -5.59
CA VAL A 175 1.56 7.40 -5.81
C VAL A 175 0.04 7.54 -5.90
N GLN A 176 -0.52 8.50 -5.18
CA GLN A 176 -1.92 8.90 -5.29
C GLN A 176 -2.01 10.32 -5.86
N LEU A 177 -2.73 10.48 -6.96
CA LEU A 177 -2.90 11.74 -7.69
C LEU A 177 -4.37 12.19 -7.67
N THR A 178 -4.59 13.48 -7.48
CA THR A 178 -5.90 14.13 -7.66
C THR A 178 -5.69 15.45 -8.36
N ASP A 179 -6.31 15.63 -9.53
CA ASP A 179 -6.19 16.84 -10.35
C ASP A 179 -4.73 17.27 -10.63
N ALA A 180 -3.83 16.30 -10.81
CA ALA A 180 -2.38 16.52 -10.87
C ALA A 180 -1.72 15.91 -12.11
N THR A 181 -0.47 16.26 -12.35
CA THR A 181 0.37 15.69 -13.42
C THR A 181 1.57 14.92 -12.85
N LEU A 182 1.83 13.72 -13.36
CA LEU A 182 2.99 12.89 -13.01
C LEU A 182 3.83 12.57 -14.24
N THR A 183 5.14 12.78 -14.18
CA THR A 183 6.12 12.35 -15.19
C THR A 183 7.13 11.38 -14.58
N ILE A 184 7.23 10.18 -15.13
CA ILE A 184 8.16 9.12 -14.70
C ILE A 184 9.28 8.98 -15.73
N GLY A 185 10.50 9.39 -15.39
CA GLY A 185 11.66 9.27 -16.26
C GLY A 185 12.13 7.82 -16.50
N VAL A 186 12.99 7.63 -17.50
CA VAL A 186 13.41 6.31 -18.03
C VAL A 186 13.97 5.31 -17.01
N THR A 187 14.66 5.79 -15.97
CA THR A 187 15.24 4.97 -14.90
C THR A 187 14.44 5.03 -13.61
N SER A 188 13.30 5.73 -13.61
CA SER A 188 12.46 5.91 -12.43
C SER A 188 11.45 4.78 -12.30
N PHE A 189 11.11 4.45 -11.06
CA PHE A 189 10.20 3.38 -10.71
C PHE A 189 9.09 3.85 -9.77
N VAL A 190 7.89 3.30 -9.91
CA VAL A 190 6.80 3.45 -8.95
C VAL A 190 6.21 2.08 -8.64
N SER A 191 6.01 1.74 -7.38
CA SER A 191 5.26 0.54 -6.99
C SER A 191 4.34 0.69 -5.80
N GLY A 192 3.33 -0.18 -5.75
CA GLY A 192 2.64 -0.48 -4.51
C GLY A 192 3.55 -1.19 -3.50
N GLY A 193 3.08 -1.26 -2.26
CA GLY A 193 3.68 -2.11 -1.23
C GLY A 193 3.15 -3.54 -1.29
N ASP A 194 3.84 -4.47 -0.66
CA ASP A 194 3.38 -5.87 -0.58
C ASP A 194 2.30 -6.03 0.47
N GLY A 195 1.40 -7.00 0.27
CA GLY A 195 0.47 -7.44 1.30
C GLY A 195 1.20 -8.11 2.48
N GLY A 196 0.64 -7.97 3.67
CA GLY A 196 1.12 -8.66 4.87
C GLY A 196 0.65 -10.11 4.88
N ILE A 197 1.45 -11.00 5.48
CA ILE A 197 1.10 -12.41 5.63
C ILE A 197 0.01 -12.57 6.71
N GLY A 198 -0.95 -13.47 6.48
CA GLY A 198 -1.95 -13.86 7.48
C GLY A 198 -1.33 -14.59 8.67
N GLY A 199 -1.91 -14.43 9.86
CA GLY A 199 -1.45 -15.12 11.06
C GLY A 199 -1.87 -16.59 11.09
N ASP A 200 -1.07 -17.44 11.74
CA ASP A 200 -1.43 -18.84 11.92
C ASP A 200 -2.65 -19.01 12.83
N GLY A 201 -3.44 -20.05 12.57
CA GLY A 201 -4.48 -20.49 13.49
C GLY A 201 -3.90 -21.20 14.72
N GLY A 202 -4.56 -21.05 15.86
CA GLY A 202 -4.17 -21.68 17.11
C GLY A 202 -4.41 -23.18 17.12
N LEU A 203 -3.65 -23.91 17.95
CA LEU A 203 -3.80 -25.35 18.10
C LEU A 203 -5.00 -25.72 19.00
N GLY A 204 -5.59 -26.90 18.76
CA GLY A 204 -6.64 -27.48 19.61
C GLY A 204 -7.20 -28.77 19.02
N ILE A 205 -8.18 -29.41 19.69
CA ILE A 205 -8.91 -30.55 19.10
C ILE A 205 -9.50 -30.15 17.74
N ASN A 206 -10.03 -28.92 17.66
CA ASN A 206 -10.33 -28.25 16.40
C ASN A 206 -9.36 -27.08 16.19
N PRO A 207 -8.34 -27.21 15.33
CA PRO A 207 -7.41 -26.12 15.06
C PRO A 207 -8.14 -24.88 14.53
N GLY A 208 -7.63 -23.70 14.90
CA GLY A 208 -8.06 -22.45 14.31
C GLY A 208 -7.67 -22.37 12.83
N THR A 209 -8.44 -21.60 12.06
CA THR A 209 -8.09 -21.30 10.67
C THR A 209 -6.99 -20.24 10.62
N ALA A 210 -6.03 -20.40 9.72
CA ALA A 210 -5.08 -19.33 9.40
C ALA A 210 -5.80 -18.13 8.80
N GLY A 211 -5.24 -16.94 9.03
CA GLY A 211 -5.65 -15.73 8.37
C GLY A 211 -5.26 -15.75 6.89
N THR A 212 -6.03 -15.03 6.07
CA THR A 212 -5.69 -14.74 4.69
C THR A 212 -4.61 -13.66 4.62
N ASP A 213 -3.74 -13.78 3.63
CA ASP A 213 -2.80 -12.73 3.28
C ASP A 213 -3.53 -11.45 2.85
N GLY A 214 -2.89 -10.32 3.09
CA GLY A 214 -3.35 -9.02 2.63
C GLY A 214 -3.19 -8.86 1.13
N LEU A 215 -4.00 -7.98 0.55
CA LEU A 215 -3.87 -7.63 -0.86
C LEU A 215 -2.60 -6.81 -1.10
N ASN A 216 -1.99 -7.01 -2.25
CA ASN A 216 -0.89 -6.18 -2.71
C ASN A 216 -1.35 -4.76 -3.04
N GLY A 217 -0.48 -3.79 -2.82
CA GLY A 217 -0.73 -2.38 -3.05
C GLY A 217 -0.72 -2.00 -4.52
N ILE A 218 -1.35 -0.86 -4.84
CA ILE A 218 -1.43 -0.34 -6.20
C ILE A 218 -0.23 0.59 -6.47
N GLY A 219 0.33 0.52 -7.68
CA GLY A 219 1.41 1.42 -8.10
C GLY A 219 0.97 2.88 -8.06
N ILE A 220 -0.04 3.22 -8.89
CA ILE A 220 -0.58 4.57 -9.01
C ILE A 220 -2.10 4.53 -8.94
N VAL A 221 -2.68 5.37 -8.08
CA VAL A 221 -4.11 5.69 -8.10
C VAL A 221 -4.26 7.13 -8.56
N ALA A 222 -5.07 7.37 -9.59
CA ALA A 222 -5.21 8.67 -10.22
C ALA A 222 -6.67 9.09 -10.36
N HIS A 223 -6.97 10.31 -9.96
CA HIS A 223 -8.28 10.95 -10.12
C HIS A 223 -8.13 12.21 -10.96
N SER A 224 -8.80 12.26 -12.11
CA SER A 224 -8.79 13.41 -13.02
C SER A 224 -7.37 13.92 -13.34
N SER A 225 -6.43 13.00 -13.59
CA SER A 225 -4.99 13.30 -13.64
C SER A 225 -4.32 12.87 -14.94
N THR A 226 -3.14 13.45 -15.23
CA THR A 226 -2.29 13.07 -16.37
C THR A 226 -1.02 12.38 -15.90
N ILE A 227 -0.71 11.22 -16.49
CA ILE A 227 0.50 10.44 -16.19
C ILE A 227 1.29 10.24 -17.48
N THR A 228 2.57 10.59 -17.47
CA THR A 228 3.54 10.26 -18.53
C THR A 228 4.53 9.23 -18.00
N VAL A 229 4.63 8.08 -18.68
CA VAL A 229 5.48 6.97 -18.26
C VAL A 229 6.56 6.72 -19.31
N ALA A 230 7.81 6.98 -18.94
CA ALA A 230 8.99 6.52 -19.65
C ALA A 230 9.78 5.47 -18.86
N GLY A 231 9.50 5.30 -17.57
CA GLY A 231 10.11 4.28 -16.69
C GLY A 231 9.16 3.13 -16.34
N MET A 232 9.30 2.59 -15.14
CA MET A 232 8.55 1.40 -14.70
C MET A 232 7.46 1.75 -13.66
N VAL A 233 6.28 1.17 -13.83
CA VAL A 233 5.18 1.18 -12.84
C VAL A 233 4.74 -0.24 -12.55
N ALA A 234 4.63 -0.60 -11.28
CA ALA A 234 4.21 -1.92 -10.84
C ALA A 234 3.18 -1.84 -9.71
N GLY A 235 2.37 -2.89 -9.55
CA GLY A 235 1.71 -3.14 -8.26
C GLY A 235 2.69 -3.68 -7.21
N GLY A 236 2.19 -4.07 -6.04
CA GLY A 236 2.94 -4.85 -5.06
C GLY A 236 3.31 -6.25 -5.59
N THR A 237 4.35 -6.86 -5.02
CA THR A 237 4.87 -8.17 -5.42
C THR A 237 3.99 -9.30 -4.87
N GLY A 238 3.83 -10.41 -5.60
CA GLY A 238 3.10 -11.59 -5.11
C GLY A 238 1.75 -11.89 -5.78
N GLY A 239 1.35 -11.14 -6.81
CA GLY A 239 0.22 -11.48 -7.69
C GLY A 239 -0.89 -10.42 -7.75
N HIS A 240 -1.49 -10.30 -8.95
CA HIS A 240 -2.69 -9.54 -9.33
C HIS A 240 -2.84 -8.06 -8.91
N ALA A 241 -1.82 -7.40 -8.40
CA ALA A 241 -1.91 -5.97 -8.12
C ALA A 241 -2.05 -5.13 -9.40
N GLU A 242 -2.93 -4.14 -9.35
CA GLU A 242 -3.01 -3.11 -10.39
C GLU A 242 -1.76 -2.23 -10.35
N ALA A 243 -1.20 -1.95 -11.52
CA ALA A 243 -0.13 -0.99 -11.64
C ALA A 243 -0.70 0.44 -11.62
N ILE A 244 -1.82 0.67 -12.31
CA ILE A 244 -2.46 1.98 -12.40
C ILE A 244 -3.99 1.83 -12.32
N VAL A 245 -4.64 2.60 -11.47
CA VAL A 245 -6.09 2.70 -11.39
C VAL A 245 -6.52 4.15 -11.58
N PHE A 246 -7.37 4.40 -12.57
CA PHE A 246 -7.97 5.70 -12.82
C PHE A 246 -9.40 5.76 -12.27
N SER A 247 -9.81 6.95 -11.83
CA SER A 247 -11.17 7.29 -11.43
C SER A 247 -11.51 8.73 -11.83
N GLY A 248 -12.80 9.10 -11.87
CA GLY A 248 -13.20 10.44 -12.29
C GLY A 248 -13.18 10.64 -13.81
N THR A 249 -12.93 11.87 -14.26
CA THR A 249 -12.99 12.24 -15.70
C THR A 249 -11.75 13.00 -16.14
N GLY A 250 -11.46 13.05 -17.44
CA GLY A 250 -10.27 13.73 -17.96
C GLY A 250 -8.94 13.03 -17.68
N ASN A 251 -8.96 11.74 -17.30
CA ASN A 251 -7.72 11.00 -17.06
C ASN A 251 -6.96 10.77 -18.37
N ARG A 252 -5.63 10.87 -18.29
CA ARG A 252 -4.74 10.61 -19.42
C ARG A 252 -3.52 9.81 -19.01
N LEU A 253 -3.26 8.71 -19.71
CA LEU A 253 -2.02 7.93 -19.62
C LEU A 253 -1.23 8.10 -20.91
N GLU A 254 -0.01 8.62 -20.85
CA GLU A 254 0.90 8.76 -21.98
C GLU A 254 2.10 7.81 -21.85
N LEU A 255 2.27 6.91 -22.81
CA LEU A 255 3.35 5.92 -22.82
C LEU A 255 4.48 6.33 -23.78
N HIS A 256 5.72 6.37 -23.28
CA HIS A 256 6.94 6.76 -24.02
C HIS A 256 7.85 5.55 -24.23
N GLY A 257 8.79 5.60 -25.19
CA GLY A 257 9.54 4.44 -25.74
C GLY A 257 10.38 3.55 -24.81
N SER A 258 10.32 3.72 -23.49
CA SER A 258 10.97 2.85 -22.48
C SER A 258 10.05 2.44 -21.34
N TYR A 259 8.74 2.65 -21.49
CA TYR A 259 7.77 2.32 -20.45
C TYR A 259 7.75 0.82 -20.14
N LEU A 260 7.55 0.49 -18.86
CA LEU A 260 7.26 -0.88 -18.41
C LEU A 260 6.11 -0.83 -17.39
N ILE A 261 5.00 -1.51 -17.70
CA ILE A 261 3.88 -1.66 -16.75
C ILE A 261 3.81 -3.12 -16.30
N ALA A 262 4.19 -3.37 -15.04
CA ALA A 262 4.10 -4.68 -14.41
C ALA A 262 2.81 -4.76 -13.56
N GLY A 263 1.69 -5.03 -14.23
CA GLY A 263 0.36 -5.11 -13.63
C GLY A 263 -0.71 -4.63 -14.61
N ARG A 264 -1.96 -4.56 -14.14
CA ARG A 264 -3.08 -4.04 -14.95
C ARG A 264 -3.19 -2.53 -14.84
N VAL A 265 -3.65 -1.91 -15.92
CA VAL A 265 -4.14 -0.54 -15.97
C VAL A 265 -5.67 -0.60 -16.04
N VAL A 266 -6.33 -0.07 -15.02
CA VAL A 266 -7.79 -0.05 -14.92
C VAL A 266 -8.27 1.39 -15.06
N GLY A 267 -8.91 1.67 -16.20
CA GLY A 267 -9.63 2.90 -16.46
C GLY A 267 -11.02 2.89 -15.84
N ALA A 268 -11.44 4.02 -15.29
CA ALA A 268 -12.85 4.30 -14.97
C ALA A 268 -13.18 5.74 -15.38
N GLY A 269 -14.46 5.99 -15.69
CA GLY A 269 -14.90 7.24 -16.30
C GLY A 269 -14.25 7.52 -17.65
N THR A 270 -14.03 8.79 -18.03
CA THR A 270 -13.35 9.12 -19.29
C THR A 270 -11.84 9.03 -19.11
N THR A 271 -11.22 8.01 -19.68
CA THR A 271 -9.78 7.76 -19.61
C THR A 271 -9.21 7.62 -21.02
N THR A 272 -8.24 8.48 -21.35
CA THR A 272 -7.54 8.47 -22.64
C THR A 272 -6.19 7.81 -22.49
N LEU A 273 -5.94 6.76 -23.28
CA LEU A 273 -4.60 6.23 -23.47
C LEU A 273 -3.98 6.92 -24.69
N ALA A 274 -2.91 7.66 -24.44
CA ALA A 274 -2.11 8.37 -25.43
C ALA A 274 -0.78 7.65 -25.67
N LEU A 275 -0.42 7.54 -26.93
CA LEU A 275 0.81 6.87 -27.37
C LEU A 275 1.68 7.91 -28.06
N GLY A 276 2.92 8.10 -27.57
CA GLY A 276 3.87 9.00 -28.20
C GLY A 276 4.91 9.55 -27.22
N GLY A 277 6.19 9.40 -27.58
CA GLY A 277 7.34 10.03 -26.94
C GLY A 277 8.02 11.07 -27.85
N ALA A 278 9.23 11.51 -27.50
CA ALA A 278 9.95 12.60 -28.17
C ALA A 278 10.33 12.36 -29.66
N THR A 279 10.17 11.15 -30.18
CA THR A 279 10.42 10.78 -31.58
C THR A 279 9.23 10.02 -32.15
N ASP A 280 8.88 10.31 -33.41
CA ASP A 280 7.86 9.60 -34.17
C ASP A 280 8.26 8.12 -34.35
N GLY A 281 7.89 7.28 -33.39
CA GLY A 281 7.97 5.83 -33.51
C GLY A 281 6.72 5.26 -34.19
N SER A 282 6.88 4.17 -34.92
CA SER A 282 5.78 3.24 -35.19
C SER A 282 5.39 2.61 -33.86
N PHE A 283 4.20 2.93 -33.36
CA PHE A 283 3.68 2.31 -32.16
C PHE A 283 2.67 1.25 -32.57
N ASP A 284 2.99 -0.02 -32.31
CA ASP A 284 2.08 -1.11 -32.59
C ASP A 284 1.07 -1.25 -31.45
N VAL A 285 -0.16 -0.80 -31.70
CA VAL A 285 -1.26 -0.92 -30.73
C VAL A 285 -1.60 -2.40 -30.44
N SER A 286 -1.26 -3.31 -31.36
CA SER A 286 -1.43 -4.75 -31.12
C SER A 286 -0.50 -5.29 -30.05
N GLU A 287 0.63 -4.60 -29.78
CA GLU A 287 1.58 -4.95 -28.70
C GLU A 287 1.11 -4.49 -27.31
N VAL A 288 0.28 -3.46 -27.22
CA VAL A 288 -0.11 -2.84 -25.94
C VAL A 288 -1.24 -3.57 -25.23
N ASN A 289 -1.89 -4.49 -25.91
CA ASN A 289 -2.90 -5.34 -25.28
C ASN A 289 -2.93 -6.72 -25.90
N VAL A 290 -1.76 -7.33 -26.17
CA VAL A 290 -1.65 -8.64 -26.86
C VAL A 290 -2.49 -9.72 -26.19
N THR A 291 -2.70 -9.62 -24.87
CA THR A 291 -3.50 -10.56 -24.06
C THR A 291 -4.91 -10.06 -23.74
N GLY A 292 -5.29 -8.87 -24.21
CA GLY A 292 -6.62 -8.27 -24.00
C GLY A 292 -6.91 -7.77 -22.58
N ALA A 293 -6.09 -8.12 -21.58
CA ALA A 293 -6.38 -7.92 -20.17
C ALA A 293 -5.54 -6.83 -19.49
N GLN A 294 -4.50 -6.29 -20.13
CA GLN A 294 -3.57 -5.36 -19.47
C GLN A 294 -4.20 -3.98 -19.29
N PHE A 295 -4.96 -3.50 -20.28
CA PHE A 295 -5.67 -2.22 -20.23
C PHE A 295 -7.17 -2.46 -20.30
N THR A 296 -7.88 -2.20 -19.22
CA THR A 296 -9.35 -2.32 -19.12
C THR A 296 -9.96 -0.94 -18.87
N GLY A 297 -11.14 -0.64 -19.41
CA GLY A 297 -11.86 0.60 -19.11
C GLY A 297 -11.29 1.88 -19.75
N ILE A 298 -10.42 1.75 -20.75
CA ILE A 298 -9.95 2.87 -21.58
C ILE A 298 -11.05 3.27 -22.56
N THR A 299 -11.41 4.55 -22.58
CA THR A 299 -12.53 5.07 -23.40
C THR A 299 -12.08 5.75 -24.68
N ALA A 300 -10.81 6.12 -24.80
CA ALA A 300 -10.25 6.74 -25.99
C ALA A 300 -8.78 6.34 -26.22
N LEU A 301 -8.42 6.17 -27.49
CA LEU A 301 -7.05 5.93 -27.95
C LEU A 301 -6.62 7.09 -28.83
N THR A 302 -5.48 7.72 -28.52
CA THR A 302 -4.93 8.80 -29.33
C THR A 302 -3.45 8.57 -29.59
N ARG A 303 -3.02 8.78 -30.84
CA ARG A 303 -1.60 8.92 -31.15
C ARG A 303 -1.25 10.40 -31.07
N ARG A 304 -0.18 10.75 -30.35
CA ARG A 304 0.36 12.10 -30.38
C ARG A 304 1.50 12.14 -31.39
N VAL A 305 1.37 13.01 -32.40
CA VAL A 305 2.51 13.43 -33.20
C VAL A 305 3.26 14.46 -32.35
N ALA A 306 4.57 14.31 -32.20
CA ALA A 306 5.36 15.31 -31.49
C ALA A 306 5.12 16.68 -32.16
N ALA A 307 4.86 17.72 -31.37
CA ALA A 307 4.90 19.07 -31.94
C ALA A 307 6.33 19.26 -32.49
N PRO A 308 6.50 19.76 -33.72
CA PRO A 308 7.83 20.01 -34.25
C PRO A 308 8.58 20.88 -33.25
N GLY A 309 9.73 20.39 -32.78
CA GLY A 309 10.60 21.17 -31.89
C GLY A 309 11.01 22.48 -32.58
N PRO A 310 11.29 23.54 -31.79
CA PRO A 310 11.80 24.80 -32.33
C PRO A 310 13.12 24.63 -33.09
#